data_AF-A0A2E1L412-F1
#
_entry.id   AF-A0A2E1L412-F1
#
_cell.length_a   1.000
_cell.length_b   1.000
_cell.length_c   1.000
_cell.angle_alpha   90.00
_cell.angle_beta   90.00
_cell.angle_gamma   90.00
#
_symmetry.space_group_name_H-M   'P 1'
#
loop_
_entity.id
_entity.type
_entity.pdbx_description
1 polymer ?
#
loop_
_entity_poly.entity_id
_entity_poly.type
_entity_poly.pdbx_seq_one_letter_code
_entity_poly.pdbx_strand_id
1 'polypeptide(L)'
;MNQLGKNIIRRFGGYLPFITCFIVLCFSQTFRIFTFWNLITQFLLFLFIVSIPALITKRMSYVDIAWPWGLVCIGVLSFYLGQGYWLKKIIISSIYILTGLRMGIGALILYKKGHLDKELSRYRFQRIRWKKFGYKSEHASLQYEIMLQCISNITFLAIPAMLQAYNPDKFISIYEILGYILWISFIIIEHFADIQKQKFIKKSYLNNQKKVVCNVGLWKYSRHPNYFAEWMVWNSIIISSISSLSYYFETEHKMIAYSLLFCLLYISRLMYKTLVYYTGAIPSEYYSIKKRAEYIKYQKVTNMFFPGIKKNNNY
;
A
#
# COMPACT_ATOMS: atom_id res chain seq x y z
N MET A 1 -20.47 25.11 -13.03
CA MET A 1 -20.57 24.02 -12.04
C MET A 1 -20.16 24.52 -10.64
N ASN A 2 -21.06 24.44 -9.66
CA ASN A 2 -20.80 24.93 -8.29
C ASN A 2 -19.72 24.09 -7.57
N GLN A 3 -19.18 24.60 -6.45
CA GLN A 3 -18.09 23.94 -5.71
C GLN A 3 -18.49 22.55 -5.19
N LEU A 4 -19.77 22.35 -4.88
CA LEU A 4 -20.31 21.05 -4.45
C LEU A 4 -20.24 20.02 -5.59
N GLY A 5 -20.67 20.39 -6.79
CA GLY A 5 -20.58 19.53 -7.99
C GLY A 5 -19.13 19.17 -8.33
N LYS A 6 -18.20 20.13 -8.25
CA LYS A 6 -16.75 19.86 -8.42
C LYS A 6 -16.22 18.86 -7.39
N ASN A 7 -16.67 18.96 -6.15
CA ASN A 7 -16.27 18.05 -5.08
C ASN A 7 -16.81 16.63 -5.29
N ILE A 8 -18.08 16.50 -5.70
CA ILE A 8 -18.72 15.20 -5.99
C ILE A 8 -18.00 14.51 -7.15
N ILE A 9 -17.81 15.21 -8.27
CA ILE A 9 -17.14 14.67 -9.46
C ILE A 9 -15.71 14.24 -9.14
N ARG A 10 -14.97 15.04 -8.36
CA ARG A 10 -13.60 14.65 -7.97
C ARG A 10 -13.57 13.41 -7.09
N ARG A 11 -14.50 13.28 -6.13
CA ARG A 11 -14.56 12.09 -5.27
C ARG A 11 -14.93 10.85 -6.07
N PHE A 12 -15.97 10.95 -6.89
CA PHE A 12 -16.42 9.87 -7.76
C PHE A 12 -15.32 9.44 -8.73
N GLY A 13 -14.65 10.40 -9.38
CA GLY A 13 -13.51 10.12 -10.26
C GLY A 13 -12.35 9.41 -9.56
N GLY A 14 -12.17 9.61 -8.25
CA GLY A 14 -11.18 8.86 -7.47
C GLY A 14 -11.54 7.38 -7.27
N TYR A 15 -12.83 7.02 -7.25
CA TYR A 15 -13.29 5.63 -7.16
C TYR A 15 -13.35 4.92 -8.51
N LEU A 16 -13.45 5.66 -9.60
CA LEU A 16 -13.70 5.10 -10.93
C LEU A 16 -12.75 3.94 -11.30
N PRO A 17 -11.41 4.03 -11.11
CA PRO A 17 -10.52 2.90 -11.44
C PRO A 17 -10.84 1.64 -10.63
N PHE A 18 -11.23 1.80 -9.37
CA PHE A 18 -11.57 0.68 -8.47
C PHE A 18 -12.92 0.06 -8.84
N ILE A 19 -13.92 0.89 -9.16
CA ILE A 19 -15.23 0.40 -9.62
C ILE A 19 -15.08 -0.37 -10.93
N THR A 20 -14.32 0.17 -11.90
CA THR A 20 -14.03 -0.51 -13.16
C THR A 20 -13.32 -1.84 -12.92
N CYS A 21 -12.29 -1.85 -12.06
CA CYS A 21 -11.59 -3.09 -11.71
C CYS A 21 -12.52 -4.11 -11.04
N PHE A 22 -13.38 -3.67 -10.12
CA PHE A 22 -14.35 -4.53 -9.45
C PHE A 22 -15.32 -5.18 -10.45
N ILE A 23 -15.85 -4.38 -11.39
CA ILE A 23 -16.72 -4.86 -12.47
C ILE A 23 -16.01 -5.94 -13.28
N VAL A 24 -14.77 -5.69 -13.73
CA VAL A 24 -13.97 -6.69 -14.47
C VAL A 24 -13.86 -8.00 -13.70
N LEU A 25 -13.57 -7.94 -12.39
CA LEU A 25 -13.43 -9.14 -11.56
C LEU A 25 -14.77 -9.87 -11.36
N CYS A 26 -15.90 -9.16 -11.25
CA CYS A 26 -17.23 -9.78 -11.16
C CYS A 26 -17.66 -10.48 -12.45
N PHE A 27 -17.21 -9.99 -13.62
CA PHE A 27 -17.50 -10.58 -14.92
C PHE A 27 -16.57 -11.75 -15.29
N SER A 28 -15.43 -11.92 -14.61
CA SER A 28 -14.58 -13.11 -14.77
C SER A 28 -15.25 -14.33 -14.17
N GLN A 29 -15.31 -15.41 -14.94
CA GLN A 29 -15.90 -16.67 -14.47
C GLN A 29 -15.03 -17.30 -13.37
N THR A 30 -13.70 -17.15 -13.48
CA THR A 30 -12.74 -17.68 -12.51
C THR A 30 -12.78 -16.92 -11.19
N PHE A 31 -12.90 -15.60 -11.24
CA PHE A 31 -12.61 -14.74 -10.10
C PHE A 31 -13.83 -14.27 -9.31
N ARG A 32 -15.03 -14.36 -9.88
CA ARG A 32 -16.26 -13.82 -9.27
C ARG A 32 -16.51 -14.29 -7.84
N ILE A 33 -16.30 -15.58 -7.54
CA ILE A 33 -16.52 -16.14 -6.20
C ILE A 33 -15.53 -15.54 -5.20
N PHE A 34 -14.24 -15.49 -5.56
CA PHE A 34 -13.22 -14.86 -4.74
C PHE A 34 -13.54 -13.39 -4.48
N THR A 35 -13.90 -12.65 -5.52
CA THR A 35 -14.22 -11.22 -5.44
C THR A 35 -15.40 -10.95 -4.52
N PHE A 36 -16.43 -11.78 -4.56
CA PHE A 36 -17.58 -11.68 -3.66
C PHE A 36 -17.18 -11.87 -2.19
N TRP A 37 -16.45 -12.94 -1.88
CA TRP A 37 -15.99 -13.18 -0.50
C TRP A 37 -15.02 -12.10 -0.02
N ASN A 38 -14.08 -11.67 -0.88
CA ASN A 38 -13.15 -10.61 -0.53
C ASN A 38 -13.88 -9.26 -0.33
N LEU A 39 -14.91 -8.94 -1.11
CA LEU A 39 -15.76 -7.77 -0.86
C LEU A 39 -16.33 -7.80 0.56
N ILE A 40 -16.97 -8.91 0.95
CA ILE A 40 -17.58 -9.05 2.28
C ILE A 40 -16.50 -8.95 3.36
N THR A 41 -15.42 -9.72 3.24
CA THR A 41 -14.35 -9.75 4.25
C THR A 41 -13.70 -8.39 4.44
N GLN A 42 -13.33 -7.69 3.36
CA GLN A 42 -12.70 -6.37 3.47
C GLN A 42 -13.70 -5.31 3.95
N PHE A 43 -14.97 -5.37 3.52
CA PHE A 43 -15.98 -4.44 3.97
C PHE A 43 -16.22 -4.58 5.48
N LEU A 44 -16.43 -5.80 5.98
CA LEU A 44 -16.60 -6.05 7.42
C LEU A 44 -15.36 -5.62 8.22
N LEU A 45 -14.16 -5.97 7.75
CA LEU A 45 -12.90 -5.56 8.39
C LEU A 45 -12.80 -4.04 8.50
N PHE A 46 -12.97 -3.32 7.39
CA PHE A 46 -12.87 -1.86 7.38
C PHE A 46 -14.05 -1.19 8.09
N LEU A 47 -15.24 -1.78 8.08
CA LEU A 47 -16.41 -1.24 8.77
C LEU A 47 -16.16 -1.20 10.29
N PHE A 48 -15.80 -2.35 10.87
CA PHE A 48 -15.65 -2.49 12.31
C PHE A 48 -14.34 -1.95 12.86
N ILE A 49 -13.22 -2.16 12.15
CA ILE A 49 -11.90 -1.75 12.66
C ILE A 49 -11.61 -0.28 12.38
N VAL A 50 -12.22 0.32 11.34
CA VAL A 50 -11.86 1.68 10.91
C VAL A 50 -13.04 2.60 10.83
N SER A 51 -14.08 2.26 10.06
CA SER A 51 -15.12 3.20 9.65
C SER A 51 -15.93 3.66 10.84
N ILE A 52 -16.42 2.73 11.66
CA ILE A 52 -17.14 3.03 12.91
C ILE A 52 -16.22 3.76 13.91
N PRO A 53 -15.02 3.23 14.27
CA PRO A 53 -14.09 3.95 15.16
C PRO A 53 -13.74 5.35 14.68
N ALA A 54 -13.55 5.57 13.38
CA ALA A 54 -13.23 6.87 12.80
C ALA A 54 -14.41 7.85 12.85
N LEU A 55 -15.66 7.39 12.78
CA LEU A 55 -16.82 8.27 12.98
C LEU A 55 -16.90 8.78 14.41
N ILE A 56 -16.62 7.90 15.38
CA ILE A 56 -16.67 8.21 16.81
C ILE A 56 -15.49 9.09 17.24
N THR A 57 -14.28 8.67 16.89
CA THR A 57 -13.03 9.30 17.37
C THR A 57 -12.53 10.42 16.47
N LYS A 58 -13.06 10.52 15.24
CA LYS A 58 -12.50 11.33 14.15
C LYS A 58 -11.06 10.97 13.80
N ARG A 59 -10.60 9.74 14.08
CA ARG A 59 -9.23 9.29 13.77
C ARG A 59 -9.24 8.28 12.63
N MET A 60 -8.54 8.59 11.55
CA MET A 60 -8.32 7.68 10.42
C MET A 60 -7.19 6.69 10.69
N SER A 61 -6.40 6.90 11.74
CA SER A 61 -5.19 6.11 12.03
C SER A 61 -5.42 4.60 12.18
N TYR A 62 -6.64 4.16 12.48
CA TYR A 62 -7.00 2.73 12.51
C TYR A 62 -6.88 2.03 11.16
N VAL A 63 -6.86 2.78 10.05
CA VAL A 63 -6.58 2.25 8.71
C VAL A 63 -5.28 1.46 8.68
N ASP A 64 -4.24 1.89 9.41
CA ASP A 64 -2.95 1.17 9.48
C ASP A 64 -3.08 -0.22 10.09
N ILE A 65 -4.17 -0.52 10.80
CA ILE A 65 -4.49 -1.86 11.27
C ILE A 65 -5.21 -2.60 10.16
N ALA A 66 -6.37 -2.09 9.69
CA ALA A 66 -7.20 -2.84 8.76
C ALA A 66 -6.56 -3.10 7.39
N TRP A 67 -5.79 -2.15 6.86
CA TRP A 67 -5.17 -2.31 5.53
C TRP A 67 -4.24 -3.53 5.45
N PRO A 68 -3.22 -3.70 6.33
CA PRO A 68 -2.35 -4.87 6.28
C PRO A 68 -3.04 -6.16 6.73
N TRP A 69 -3.98 -6.10 7.68
CA TRP A 69 -4.80 -7.26 8.02
C TRP A 69 -5.70 -7.69 6.86
N GLY A 70 -6.10 -6.77 6.00
CA GLY A 70 -6.80 -7.08 4.76
C GLY A 70 -5.93 -7.86 3.78
N LEU A 71 -4.61 -7.66 3.76
CA LEU A 71 -3.68 -8.50 2.98
C LEU A 71 -3.62 -9.93 3.54
N VAL A 72 -3.64 -10.08 4.87
CA VAL A 72 -3.75 -11.40 5.51
C VAL A 72 -5.04 -12.09 5.08
N CYS A 73 -6.17 -11.38 5.09
CA CYS A 73 -7.44 -11.91 4.59
C CYS A 73 -7.37 -12.35 3.12
N ILE A 74 -6.74 -11.55 2.24
CA ILE A 74 -6.53 -11.93 0.83
C ILE A 74 -5.71 -13.21 0.72
N GLY A 75 -4.62 -13.33 1.47
CA GLY A 75 -3.79 -14.54 1.47
C GLY A 75 -4.52 -15.77 1.98
N VAL A 76 -5.30 -15.63 3.06
CA VAL A 76 -6.16 -16.71 3.59
C VAL A 76 -7.22 -17.14 2.57
N LEU A 77 -7.94 -16.18 1.98
CA LEU A 77 -8.92 -16.47 0.94
C LEU A 77 -8.27 -17.13 -0.28
N SER A 78 -7.06 -16.74 -0.65
CA SER A 78 -6.33 -17.31 -1.80
C SER A 78 -5.95 -18.77 -1.54
N PHE A 79 -5.57 -19.10 -0.31
CA PHE A 79 -5.26 -20.46 0.09
C PHE A 79 -6.50 -21.38 0.05
N TYR A 80 -7.62 -20.90 0.60
CA TYR A 80 -8.85 -21.69 0.71
C TYR A 80 -9.64 -21.78 -0.58
N LEU A 81 -9.80 -20.67 -1.31
CA LEU A 81 -10.63 -20.62 -2.52
C LEU A 81 -9.83 -20.95 -3.79
N GLY A 82 -8.51 -20.78 -3.78
CA GLY A 82 -7.67 -21.04 -4.95
C GLY A 82 -7.75 -22.50 -5.43
N GLN A 83 -8.03 -22.67 -6.71
CA GLN A 83 -8.19 -23.96 -7.39
C GLN A 83 -7.02 -24.28 -8.35
N GLY A 84 -5.99 -23.42 -8.38
CA GLY A 84 -4.80 -23.61 -9.20
C GLY A 84 -3.82 -24.64 -8.63
N TYR A 85 -2.62 -24.67 -9.22
CA TYR A 85 -1.55 -25.55 -8.78
C TYR A 85 -1.18 -25.27 -7.32
N TRP A 86 -1.16 -26.34 -6.51
CA TRP A 86 -1.03 -26.23 -5.04
C TRP A 86 0.19 -25.42 -4.61
N LEU A 87 1.33 -25.56 -5.31
CA LEU A 87 2.56 -24.86 -4.95
C LEU A 87 2.45 -23.35 -5.19
N LYS A 88 1.95 -22.92 -6.37
CA LYS A 88 1.70 -21.49 -6.67
C LYS A 88 0.75 -20.88 -5.65
N LYS A 89 -0.35 -21.60 -5.36
CA LYS A 89 -1.33 -21.21 -4.35
C LYS A 89 -0.71 -21.01 -2.97
N ILE A 90 0.08 -21.96 -2.47
CA ILE A 90 0.73 -21.86 -1.16
C ILE A 90 1.71 -20.70 -1.12
N ILE A 91 2.56 -20.55 -2.15
CA ILE A 91 3.58 -19.50 -2.20
C ILE A 91 2.93 -18.12 -2.15
N ILE A 92 1.98 -17.83 -3.05
CA ILE A 92 1.37 -16.50 -3.11
C ILE A 92 0.53 -16.18 -1.86
N SER A 93 -0.17 -17.18 -1.33
CA SER A 93 -0.94 -17.01 -0.09
C SER A 93 -0.02 -16.69 1.09
N SER A 94 1.11 -17.38 1.19
CA SER A 94 2.13 -17.15 2.22
C SER A 94 2.76 -15.77 2.09
N ILE A 95 3.07 -15.33 0.86
CA ILE A 95 3.59 -13.99 0.59
C ILE A 95 2.63 -12.92 1.14
N TYR A 96 1.34 -13.03 0.83
CA TYR A 96 0.33 -12.08 1.31
C TYR A 96 0.16 -12.10 2.83
N ILE A 97 0.10 -13.29 3.43
CA ILE A 97 0.00 -13.46 4.88
C ILE A 97 1.22 -12.86 5.58
N LEU A 98 2.44 -13.16 5.11
CA LEU A 98 3.67 -12.67 5.72
C LEU A 98 3.83 -11.15 5.57
N THR A 99 3.55 -10.59 4.38
CA THR A 99 3.57 -9.15 4.15
C THR A 99 2.53 -8.43 5.01
N GLY A 100 1.31 -8.97 5.10
CA GLY A 100 0.23 -8.45 5.93
C GLY A 100 0.54 -8.52 7.42
N LEU A 101 0.97 -9.69 7.94
CA LEU A 101 1.27 -9.88 9.36
C LEU A 101 2.41 -8.98 9.83
N ARG A 102 3.47 -8.82 9.04
CA ARG A 102 4.60 -7.93 9.36
C ARG A 102 4.13 -6.51 9.71
N MET A 103 3.29 -5.93 8.85
CA MET A 103 2.76 -4.58 9.05
C MET A 103 1.63 -4.55 10.08
N GLY A 104 0.73 -5.52 10.05
CA GLY A 104 -0.45 -5.61 10.93
C GLY A 104 -0.07 -5.80 12.40
N ILE A 105 0.91 -6.65 12.70
CA ILE A 105 1.45 -6.80 14.05
C ILE A 105 2.11 -5.49 14.51
N GLY A 106 2.89 -4.85 13.63
CA GLY A 106 3.48 -3.54 13.92
C GLY A 106 2.42 -2.48 14.27
N ALA A 107 1.32 -2.43 13.53
CA ALA A 107 0.20 -1.52 13.79
C ALA A 107 -0.51 -1.83 15.12
N LEU A 108 -0.72 -3.10 15.46
CA LEU A 108 -1.28 -3.50 16.76
C LEU A 108 -0.35 -3.15 17.93
N ILE A 109 0.96 -3.28 17.75
CA ILE A 109 1.94 -2.83 18.76
C ILE A 109 1.87 -1.31 18.93
N LEU A 110 1.75 -0.54 17.84
CA LEU A 110 1.57 0.91 17.92
C LEU A 110 0.25 1.29 18.62
N TYR A 111 -0.83 0.56 18.34
CA TYR A 111 -2.11 0.73 19.00
C TYR A 111 -2.01 0.48 20.50
N LYS A 112 -1.45 -0.66 20.93
CA LYS A 112 -1.29 -1.03 22.34
C LYS A 112 -0.42 -0.02 23.12
N LYS A 113 0.54 0.62 22.46
CA LYS A 113 1.40 1.68 23.03
C LYS A 113 0.73 3.07 23.06
N GLY A 114 -0.54 3.19 22.69
CA GLY A 114 -1.27 4.47 22.65
C GLY A 114 -0.84 5.41 21.53
N HIS A 115 -0.05 4.95 20.54
CA HIS A 115 0.38 5.83 19.45
C HIS A 115 -0.77 6.22 18.52
N LEU A 116 -1.85 5.43 18.48
CA LEU A 116 -3.07 5.72 17.71
C LEU A 116 -4.12 6.50 18.53
N ASP A 117 -3.82 6.84 19.79
CA ASP A 117 -4.65 7.75 20.59
C ASP A 117 -4.64 9.18 20.05
N LYS A 118 -3.75 9.44 19.10
CA LYS A 118 -3.66 10.70 18.36
C LYS A 118 -3.60 10.38 16.87
N GLU A 119 -4.14 11.27 16.07
CA GLU A 119 -4.09 11.12 14.62
C GLU A 119 -2.64 11.22 14.11
N LEU A 120 -2.21 10.17 13.38
CA LEU A 120 -0.90 10.11 12.77
C LEU A 120 -0.71 11.27 11.78
N SER A 121 0.55 11.71 11.64
CA SER A 121 0.89 12.93 10.89
C SER A 121 0.38 12.89 9.45
N ARG A 122 0.46 11.75 8.77
CA ARG A 122 -0.01 11.60 7.39
C ARG A 122 -1.52 11.84 7.25
N TYR A 123 -2.35 11.42 8.21
CA TYR A 123 -3.79 11.67 8.17
C TYR A 123 -4.17 13.09 8.60
N ARG A 124 -3.34 13.74 9.42
CA ARG A 124 -3.44 15.20 9.63
C ARG A 124 -3.11 15.97 8.35
N PHE A 125 -2.16 15.50 7.55
CA PHE A 125 -1.87 16.08 6.24
C PHE A 125 -3.05 15.96 5.26
N GLN A 126 -3.78 14.84 5.29
CA GLN A 126 -4.99 14.68 4.46
C GLN A 126 -6.04 15.77 4.73
N ARG A 127 -6.22 16.19 5.98
CA ARG A 127 -7.12 17.32 6.33
C ARG A 127 -6.68 18.65 5.69
N ILE A 128 -5.38 18.89 5.57
CA ILE A 128 -4.85 20.06 4.86
C ILE A 128 -5.23 19.99 3.38
N ARG A 129 -5.12 18.81 2.77
CA ARG A 129 -5.54 18.59 1.37
C ARG A 129 -7.04 18.79 1.20
N TRP A 130 -7.87 18.26 2.09
CA TRP A 130 -9.32 18.43 2.06
C TRP A 130 -9.71 19.91 2.10
N LYS A 131 -9.07 20.70 2.98
CA LYS A 131 -9.26 22.16 3.04
C LYS A 131 -8.86 22.84 1.73
N LYS A 132 -7.67 22.53 1.19
CA LYS A 132 -7.22 23.06 -0.12
C LYS A 132 -8.19 22.72 -1.25
N PHE A 133 -8.81 21.56 -1.16
CA PHE A 133 -9.79 21.06 -2.10
C PHE A 133 -11.21 21.61 -1.89
N GLY A 134 -11.45 22.38 -0.82
CA GLY A 134 -12.75 22.95 -0.49
C GLY A 134 -13.77 21.91 -0.02
N TYR A 135 -13.32 20.78 0.56
CA TYR A 135 -14.21 19.81 1.20
C TYR A 135 -14.69 20.35 2.55
N LYS A 136 -16.01 20.46 2.70
CA LYS A 136 -16.64 21.03 3.90
C LYS A 136 -16.88 20.01 5.01
N SER A 137 -17.27 18.78 4.66
CA SER A 137 -17.58 17.73 5.65
C SER A 137 -16.35 16.89 5.97
N GLU A 138 -15.91 16.93 7.23
CA GLU A 138 -14.82 16.08 7.74
C GLU A 138 -15.22 14.60 7.73
N HIS A 139 -16.40 14.26 8.25
CA HIS A 139 -16.89 12.88 8.28
C HIS A 139 -16.98 12.26 6.89
N ALA A 140 -17.52 12.99 5.91
CA ALA A 140 -17.59 12.48 4.54
C ALA A 140 -16.21 12.35 3.89
N SER A 141 -15.25 13.21 4.25
CA SER A 141 -13.87 13.09 3.76
C SER A 141 -13.14 11.91 4.40
N LEU A 142 -13.35 11.69 5.70
CA LEU A 142 -12.83 10.53 6.43
C LEU A 142 -13.33 9.23 5.79
N GLN A 143 -14.63 9.07 5.63
CA GLN A 143 -15.21 7.85 5.05
C GLN A 143 -14.78 7.64 3.60
N TYR A 144 -14.72 8.70 2.80
CA TYR A 144 -14.22 8.64 1.43
C TYR A 144 -12.81 7.99 1.35
N GLU A 145 -11.91 8.46 2.20
CA GLU A 145 -10.49 8.06 2.22
C GLU A 145 -10.27 6.68 2.85
N ILE A 146 -11.11 6.30 3.83
CA ILE A 146 -11.13 4.95 4.41
C ILE A 146 -11.62 3.96 3.35
N MET A 147 -12.72 4.27 2.66
CA MET A 147 -13.29 3.40 1.64
C MET A 147 -12.41 3.26 0.41
N LEU A 148 -11.60 4.28 0.05
CA LEU A 148 -10.59 4.14 -1.00
C LEU A 148 -9.56 3.05 -0.68
N GLN A 149 -9.18 2.92 0.59
CA GLN A 149 -8.24 1.89 1.03
C GLN A 149 -8.90 0.52 1.15
N CYS A 150 -10.16 0.48 1.61
CA CYS A 150 -10.99 -0.74 1.58
C CYS A 150 -11.14 -1.28 0.16
N ILE A 151 -11.59 -0.46 -0.79
CA ILE A 151 -11.81 -0.89 -2.17
C ILE A 151 -10.50 -1.22 -2.89
N SER A 152 -9.37 -0.64 -2.48
CA SER A 152 -8.03 -1.06 -2.96
C SER A 152 -7.74 -2.52 -2.60
N ASN A 153 -8.04 -2.94 -1.37
CA ASN A 153 -7.90 -4.34 -0.93
C ASN A 153 -8.93 -5.27 -1.60
N ILE A 154 -10.15 -4.78 -1.85
CA ILE A 154 -11.18 -5.55 -2.55
C ILE A 154 -10.75 -5.88 -3.99
N THR A 155 -10.06 -4.94 -4.65
CA THR A 155 -9.80 -4.95 -6.09
C THR A 155 -8.33 -5.16 -6.43
N PHE A 156 -7.59 -4.10 -6.78
CA PHE A 156 -6.25 -4.14 -7.33
C PHE A 156 -5.27 -4.98 -6.49
N LEU A 157 -5.30 -4.82 -5.17
CA LEU A 157 -4.33 -5.50 -4.31
C LEU A 157 -4.62 -7.01 -4.18
N ALA A 158 -5.80 -7.50 -4.56
CA ALA A 158 -6.10 -8.93 -4.59
C ALA A 158 -5.69 -9.61 -5.91
N ILE A 159 -5.55 -8.85 -7.00
CA ILE A 159 -5.29 -9.41 -8.35
C ILE A 159 -4.09 -10.35 -8.40
N PRO A 160 -2.89 -10.00 -7.88
CA PRO A 160 -1.74 -10.90 -7.94
C PRO A 160 -2.00 -12.25 -7.26
N ALA A 161 -2.66 -12.22 -6.10
CA ALA A 161 -3.04 -13.41 -5.36
C ALA A 161 -4.03 -14.27 -6.16
N MET A 162 -5.05 -13.65 -6.75
CA MET A 162 -6.04 -14.31 -7.57
C MET A 162 -5.41 -14.95 -8.82
N LEU A 163 -4.57 -14.21 -9.55
CA LEU A 163 -3.92 -14.70 -10.77
C LEU A 163 -3.11 -15.97 -10.49
N GLN A 164 -2.28 -15.98 -9.44
CA GLN A 164 -1.42 -17.12 -9.14
C GLN A 164 -2.18 -18.27 -8.45
N ALA A 165 -3.11 -17.98 -7.54
CA ALA A 165 -3.81 -19.02 -6.77
C ALA A 165 -4.82 -19.83 -7.60
N TYR A 166 -5.27 -19.31 -8.75
CA TYR A 166 -6.16 -20.01 -9.68
C TYR A 166 -5.45 -20.51 -10.94
N ASN A 167 -4.15 -20.28 -11.10
CA ASN A 167 -3.40 -20.79 -12.24
C ASN A 167 -3.09 -22.29 -12.07
N PRO A 168 -3.63 -23.19 -12.92
CA PRO A 168 -3.42 -24.64 -12.80
C PRO A 168 -2.07 -25.11 -13.35
N ASP A 169 -1.33 -24.26 -14.06
CA ASP A 169 -0.05 -24.62 -14.66
C ASP A 169 0.95 -25.03 -13.57
N LYS A 170 1.52 -26.23 -13.73
CA LYS A 170 2.51 -26.84 -12.83
C LYS A 170 3.89 -26.22 -12.99
N PHE A 171 4.17 -25.61 -14.14
CA PHE A 171 5.45 -24.97 -14.41
C PHE A 171 5.56 -23.66 -13.63
N ILE A 172 6.65 -23.49 -12.89
CA ILE A 172 7.00 -22.24 -12.22
C ILE A 172 7.87 -21.44 -13.17
N SER A 173 7.35 -20.31 -13.65
CA SER A 173 8.06 -19.46 -14.60
C SER A 173 9.31 -18.80 -13.99
N ILE A 174 10.29 -18.46 -14.83
CA ILE A 174 11.43 -17.65 -14.40
C ILE A 174 10.98 -16.30 -13.80
N TYR A 175 9.89 -15.72 -14.29
CA TYR A 175 9.33 -14.48 -13.73
C TYR A 175 8.75 -14.68 -12.32
N GLU A 176 8.16 -15.84 -12.03
CA GLU A 176 7.71 -16.20 -10.68
C GLU A 176 8.89 -16.27 -9.72
N ILE A 177 9.93 -17.01 -10.10
CA ILE A 177 11.16 -17.18 -9.29
C ILE A 177 11.82 -15.82 -9.03
N LEU A 178 12.01 -15.01 -10.08
CA LEU A 178 12.59 -13.66 -9.95
C LEU A 178 11.72 -12.77 -9.05
N GLY A 179 10.41 -12.77 -9.23
CA GLY A 179 9.49 -12.00 -8.39
C GLY A 179 9.55 -12.42 -6.92
N TYR A 180 9.62 -13.73 -6.61
CA TYR A 180 9.75 -14.20 -5.23
C TYR A 180 11.09 -13.81 -4.60
N ILE A 181 12.21 -13.94 -5.33
CA ILE A 181 13.54 -13.53 -4.85
C ILE A 181 13.60 -12.03 -4.59
N LEU A 182 13.05 -11.22 -5.50
CA LEU A 182 12.97 -9.77 -5.33
C LEU A 182 12.08 -9.40 -4.14
N TRP A 183 10.96 -10.09 -3.95
CA TRP A 183 10.06 -9.87 -2.82
C TRP A 183 10.79 -10.06 -1.48
N ILE A 184 11.51 -11.17 -1.31
CA ILE A 184 12.32 -11.43 -0.10
C ILE A 184 13.36 -10.32 0.08
N SER A 185 14.09 -9.99 -0.99
CA SER A 185 15.16 -9.00 -0.97
C SER A 185 14.66 -7.61 -0.56
N PHE A 186 13.53 -7.16 -1.10
CA PHE A 186 12.97 -5.86 -0.76
C PHE A 186 12.31 -5.82 0.61
N ILE A 187 11.74 -6.92 1.12
CA ILE A 187 11.35 -7.02 2.54
C ILE A 187 12.56 -6.81 3.45
N ILE A 188 13.70 -7.45 3.13
CA ILE A 188 14.93 -7.30 3.92
C ILE A 188 15.42 -5.85 3.87
N ILE A 189 15.46 -5.23 2.69
CA ILE A 189 15.89 -3.84 2.52
C ILE A 189 14.99 -2.89 3.32
N GLU A 190 13.67 -3.09 3.28
CA GLU A 190 12.71 -2.28 4.03
C GLU A 190 12.94 -2.42 5.54
N HIS A 191 13.02 -3.67 6.04
CA HIS A 191 13.25 -3.95 7.44
C HIS A 191 14.58 -3.36 7.94
N PHE A 192 15.63 -3.46 7.13
CA PHE A 192 16.93 -2.89 7.44
C PHE A 192 16.89 -1.36 7.47
N ALA A 193 16.18 -0.71 6.53
CA ALA A 193 15.97 0.73 6.54
C ALA A 193 15.24 1.20 7.81
N ASP A 194 14.21 0.47 8.24
CA ASP A 194 13.47 0.78 9.46
C ASP A 194 14.32 0.58 10.73
N ILE A 195 15.08 -0.51 10.83
CA ILE A 195 16.03 -0.74 11.93
C ILE A 195 17.08 0.38 12.00
N GLN A 196 17.64 0.80 10.87
CA GLN A 196 18.59 1.91 10.82
C GLN A 196 18.00 3.19 11.40
N LYS A 197 16.75 3.51 11.03
CA LYS A 197 16.05 4.68 11.55
C LYS A 197 15.74 4.57 13.02
N GLN A 198 15.28 3.41 13.50
CA GLN A 198 15.00 3.18 14.91
C GLN A 198 16.27 3.26 15.77
N LYS A 199 17.37 2.63 15.33
CA LYS A 199 18.69 2.73 15.99
C LYS A 199 19.18 4.16 16.03
N PHE A 200 19.04 4.91 14.92
CA PHE A 200 19.38 6.32 14.88
C PHE A 200 18.58 7.14 15.90
N ILE A 201 17.24 7.01 15.90
CA ILE A 201 16.37 7.73 16.85
C ILE A 201 16.73 7.41 18.30
N LYS A 202 16.95 6.12 18.63
CA LYS A 202 17.35 5.70 19.97
C LYS A 202 18.69 6.29 20.38
N LYS A 203 19.70 6.25 19.49
CA LYS A 203 21.02 6.83 19.75
C LYS A 203 20.95 8.35 19.95
N SER A 204 20.20 9.06 19.12
CA SER A 204 20.02 10.50 19.26
C SER A 204 19.32 10.87 20.56
N TYR A 205 18.33 10.09 20.99
CA TYR A 205 17.66 10.28 22.28
C TYR A 205 18.64 10.12 23.45
N LEU A 206 19.42 9.04 23.48
CA LEU A 206 20.42 8.78 24.53
C LEU A 206 21.50 9.86 24.59
N ASN A 207 21.84 10.47 23.45
CA ASN A 207 22.83 11.55 23.36
C ASN A 207 22.23 12.95 23.57
N ASN A 208 20.98 13.07 24.04
CA ASN A 208 20.27 14.34 24.20
C ASN A 208 20.16 15.19 22.92
N GLN A 209 20.30 14.58 21.75
CA GLN A 209 20.21 15.24 20.46
C GLN A 209 18.74 15.33 20.01
N LYS A 210 18.18 16.54 20.02
CA LYS A 210 16.82 16.79 19.58
C LYS A 210 16.80 17.24 18.12
N LYS A 211 15.72 16.90 17.40
CA LYS A 211 15.43 17.40 16.04
C LYS A 211 16.49 17.06 14.96
N VAL A 212 17.28 16.02 15.16
CA VAL A 212 18.29 15.56 14.18
C VAL A 212 17.70 14.77 13.02
N VAL A 213 18.40 14.80 11.87
CA VAL A 213 18.00 14.16 10.61
C VAL A 213 18.71 12.81 10.46
N CYS A 214 17.94 11.75 10.19
CA CYS A 214 18.49 10.43 9.91
C CYS A 214 19.16 10.44 8.53
N ASN A 215 20.49 10.37 8.51
CA ASN A 215 21.30 10.35 7.28
C ASN A 215 22.37 9.24 7.36
N VAL A 216 21.95 8.04 7.75
CA VAL A 216 22.81 6.86 7.96
C VAL A 216 22.39 5.70 7.06
N GLY A 217 23.34 4.87 6.64
CA GLY A 217 23.06 3.68 5.83
C GLY A 217 22.28 3.99 4.55
N LEU A 218 21.16 3.28 4.35
CA LEU A 218 20.27 3.45 3.19
C LEU A 218 19.68 4.86 3.10
N TRP A 219 19.51 5.53 4.25
CA TRP A 219 19.02 6.91 4.31
C TRP A 219 20.02 7.91 3.70
N LYS A 220 21.25 7.52 3.36
CA LYS A 220 22.17 8.40 2.61
C LYS A 220 21.81 8.52 1.13
N TYR A 221 21.15 7.50 0.56
CA TYR A 221 20.89 7.35 -0.88
C TYR A 221 19.44 7.69 -1.25
N SER A 222 18.51 7.51 -0.31
CA SER A 222 17.12 7.94 -0.43
C SER A 222 16.66 8.52 0.91
N ARG A 223 15.78 9.51 0.89
CA ARG A 223 15.14 10.05 2.11
C ARG A 223 14.01 9.18 2.61
N HIS A 224 13.55 8.24 1.78
CA HIS A 224 12.50 7.27 2.10
C HIS A 224 12.83 5.88 1.53
N PRO A 225 13.96 5.26 1.92
CA PRO A 225 14.39 3.98 1.38
C PRO A 225 13.40 2.85 1.73
N ASN A 226 12.75 2.93 2.89
CA ASN A 226 11.71 1.99 3.28
C ASN A 226 10.45 2.09 2.40
N TYR A 227 10.00 3.30 2.03
CA TYR A 227 8.87 3.45 1.10
C TYR A 227 9.22 2.99 -0.31
N PHE A 228 10.46 3.19 -0.76
CA PHE A 228 10.91 2.63 -2.02
C PHE A 228 10.92 1.10 -1.99
N ALA A 229 11.45 0.51 -0.92
CA ALA A 229 11.46 -0.94 -0.75
C ALA A 229 10.05 -1.53 -0.73
N GLU A 230 9.10 -0.94 0.02
CA GLU A 230 7.69 -1.35 -0.01
C GLU A 230 7.09 -1.24 -1.42
N TRP A 231 7.38 -0.18 -2.18
CA TRP A 231 6.94 -0.12 -3.58
C TRP A 231 7.53 -1.27 -4.42
N MET A 232 8.80 -1.60 -4.20
CA MET A 232 9.45 -2.71 -4.89
C MET A 232 8.93 -4.09 -4.44
N VAL A 233 8.47 -4.27 -3.21
CA VAL A 233 7.75 -5.48 -2.75
C VAL A 233 6.53 -5.72 -3.64
N TRP A 234 5.73 -4.68 -3.92
CA TRP A 234 4.58 -4.80 -4.81
C TRP A 234 4.97 -5.03 -6.28
N ASN A 235 6.03 -4.38 -6.77
CA ASN A 235 6.53 -4.66 -8.12
C ASN A 235 7.04 -6.10 -8.25
N SER A 236 7.63 -6.66 -7.19
CA SER A 236 8.08 -8.06 -7.16
C SER A 236 6.90 -9.03 -7.28
N ILE A 237 5.79 -8.74 -6.59
CA ILE A 237 4.55 -9.52 -6.67
C ILE A 237 3.87 -9.36 -8.05
N ILE A 238 3.95 -8.18 -8.66
CA ILE A 238 3.49 -7.96 -10.06
C ILE A 238 4.30 -8.83 -11.03
N ILE A 239 5.64 -8.82 -10.90
CA ILE A 239 6.54 -9.60 -11.74
C ILE A 239 6.25 -11.10 -11.59
N SER A 240 6.07 -11.61 -10.36
CA SER A 240 5.73 -13.03 -10.19
C SER A 240 4.36 -13.41 -10.74
N SER A 241 3.44 -12.46 -10.85
CA SER A 241 2.09 -12.75 -11.37
C SER A 241 2.00 -12.73 -12.90
N ILE A 242 2.99 -12.16 -13.58
CA ILE A 242 2.89 -11.88 -15.02
C ILE A 242 2.77 -13.16 -15.85
N SER A 243 3.45 -14.24 -15.45
CA SER A 243 3.38 -15.54 -16.13
C SER A 243 1.98 -16.15 -16.09
N SER A 244 1.19 -15.82 -15.07
CA SER A 244 -0.18 -16.33 -14.96
C SER A 244 -1.13 -15.68 -15.95
N LEU A 245 -0.79 -14.52 -16.53
CA LEU A 245 -1.64 -13.87 -17.51
C LEU A 245 -1.80 -14.68 -18.80
N SER A 246 -0.79 -15.46 -19.23
CA SER A 246 -0.91 -16.28 -20.45
C SER A 246 -2.09 -17.26 -20.36
N TYR A 247 -2.23 -17.94 -19.22
CA TYR A 247 -3.36 -18.82 -18.94
C TYR A 247 -4.71 -18.09 -19.06
N TYR A 248 -4.82 -16.87 -18.53
CA TYR A 248 -6.07 -16.10 -18.60
C TYR A 248 -6.33 -15.48 -19.98
N PHE A 249 -5.29 -15.24 -20.79
CA PHE A 249 -5.48 -14.86 -22.20
C PHE A 249 -6.11 -15.99 -23.01
N GLU A 250 -5.89 -17.25 -22.63
CA GLU A 250 -6.44 -18.42 -23.30
C GLU A 250 -7.82 -18.82 -22.75
N THR A 251 -8.06 -18.63 -21.44
CA THR A 251 -9.26 -19.14 -20.76
C THR A 251 -10.36 -18.12 -20.51
N GLU A 252 -10.02 -16.85 -20.31
CA GLU A 252 -10.99 -15.78 -20.07
C GLU A 252 -11.31 -15.03 -21.36
N HIS A 253 -12.42 -14.29 -21.36
CA HIS A 253 -12.74 -13.40 -22.46
C HIS A 253 -11.62 -12.36 -22.66
N LYS A 254 -11.20 -12.11 -23.91
CA LYS A 254 -10.04 -11.25 -24.24
C LYS A 254 -10.09 -9.88 -23.53
N MET A 255 -11.26 -9.24 -23.48
CA MET A 255 -11.43 -7.95 -22.79
C MET A 255 -11.11 -8.03 -21.29
N ILE A 256 -11.46 -9.14 -20.63
CA ILE A 256 -11.16 -9.37 -19.22
C ILE A 256 -9.66 -9.59 -19.06
N ALA A 257 -9.04 -10.43 -19.88
CA ALA A 257 -7.60 -10.69 -19.82
C ALA A 257 -6.74 -9.42 -20.02
N TYR A 258 -7.05 -8.60 -21.03
CA TYR A 258 -6.39 -7.29 -21.20
C TYR A 258 -6.65 -6.33 -20.04
N SER A 259 -7.87 -6.35 -19.48
CA SER A 259 -8.20 -5.54 -18.30
C SER A 259 -7.41 -5.98 -17.07
N LEU A 260 -7.21 -7.29 -16.87
CA LEU A 260 -6.39 -7.85 -15.79
C LEU A 260 -4.93 -7.43 -15.94
N LEU A 261 -4.37 -7.50 -17.16
CA LEU A 261 -3.02 -6.99 -17.45
C LEU A 261 -2.90 -5.50 -17.07
N PHE A 262 -3.84 -4.66 -17.53
CA PHE A 262 -3.83 -3.23 -17.20
C PHE A 262 -3.94 -2.99 -15.70
N CYS A 263 -4.85 -3.70 -15.02
CA CYS A 263 -5.04 -3.57 -13.59
C CYS A 263 -3.81 -4.02 -12.80
N LEU A 264 -3.15 -5.11 -13.22
CA LEU A 264 -1.91 -5.62 -12.63
C LEU A 264 -0.80 -4.56 -12.71
N LEU A 265 -0.59 -3.95 -13.89
CA LEU A 265 0.39 -2.88 -14.06
C LEU A 265 0.02 -1.61 -13.29
N TYR A 266 -1.28 -1.30 -13.19
CA TYR A 266 -1.78 -0.13 -12.47
C TYR A 266 -1.48 -0.20 -10.96
N ILE A 267 -1.31 -1.39 -10.37
CA ILE A 267 -0.90 -1.56 -8.96
C ILE A 267 0.39 -0.81 -8.67
N SER A 268 1.40 -0.88 -9.56
CA SER A 268 2.68 -0.17 -9.35
C SER A 268 2.48 1.34 -9.26
N ARG A 269 1.63 1.90 -10.14
CA ARG A 269 1.26 3.33 -10.11
C ARG A 269 0.46 3.68 -8.87
N LEU A 270 -0.48 2.83 -8.47
CA LEU A 270 -1.31 3.01 -7.28
C LEU A 270 -0.42 3.07 -6.02
N MET A 271 0.45 2.08 -5.85
CA MET A 271 1.36 2.01 -4.71
C MET A 271 2.36 3.17 -4.69
N TYR A 272 2.93 3.54 -5.84
CA TYR A 272 3.78 4.73 -5.95
C TYR A 272 3.05 6.00 -5.51
N LYS A 273 1.83 6.23 -6.00
CA LYS A 273 1.02 7.39 -5.60
C LYS A 273 0.76 7.41 -4.10
N THR A 274 0.45 6.26 -3.51
CA THR A 274 0.20 6.11 -2.07
C THR A 274 1.46 6.43 -1.26
N LEU A 275 2.57 5.79 -1.60
CA LEU A 275 3.85 5.86 -0.88
C LEU A 275 4.62 7.17 -1.09
N VAL A 276 4.30 7.94 -2.14
CA VAL A 276 4.93 9.24 -2.38
C VAL A 276 4.01 10.39 -2.01
N TYR A 277 2.79 10.42 -2.54
CA TYR A 277 1.95 11.62 -2.50
C TYR A 277 0.84 11.56 -1.45
N TYR A 278 0.33 10.36 -1.15
CA TYR A 278 -0.89 10.22 -0.36
C TYR A 278 -0.64 10.06 1.13
N THR A 279 0.04 8.99 1.52
CA THR A 279 0.31 8.62 2.91
C THR A 279 1.80 8.57 3.24
N GLY A 280 2.68 8.52 2.24
CA GLY A 280 4.11 8.34 2.45
C GLY A 280 4.95 9.62 2.42
N ALA A 281 5.85 9.75 1.45
CA ALA A 281 6.98 10.69 1.48
C ALA A 281 6.57 12.15 1.69
N ILE A 282 5.75 12.73 0.81
CA ILE A 282 5.38 14.15 0.86
C ILE A 282 4.69 14.53 2.19
N PRO A 283 3.66 13.78 2.66
CA PRO A 283 3.09 14.02 3.99
C PRO A 283 4.13 13.97 5.12
N SER A 284 5.09 13.05 5.04
CA SER A 284 6.13 12.86 6.05
C SER A 284 7.16 13.99 6.04
N GLU A 285 7.62 14.42 4.86
CA GLU A 285 8.57 15.52 4.69
C GLU A 285 7.97 16.86 5.13
N TYR A 286 6.67 17.08 4.88
CA TYR A 286 5.95 18.28 5.31
C TYR A 286 6.11 18.56 6.81
N TYR A 287 6.00 17.52 7.65
CA TYR A 287 6.23 17.66 9.09
C TYR A 287 7.71 17.60 9.47
N SER A 288 8.56 16.95 8.68
CA SER A 288 9.99 16.84 8.96
C SER A 288 10.69 18.19 8.83
N ILE A 289 10.36 18.98 7.80
CA ILE A 289 10.88 20.35 7.61
C ILE A 289 10.53 21.23 8.81
N LYS A 290 9.27 21.19 9.25
CA LYS A 290 8.79 22.00 10.40
C LYS A 290 9.47 21.64 11.72
N LYS A 291 9.88 20.37 11.87
CA LYS A 291 10.48 19.86 13.11
C LYS A 291 11.99 19.98 13.12
N ARG A 292 12.65 20.01 11.95
CA ARG A 292 14.10 19.87 11.80
C ARG A 292 14.62 20.83 10.73
N ALA A 293 15.25 21.93 11.15
CA ALA A 293 15.76 22.95 10.22
C ALA A 293 16.76 22.39 9.19
N GLU A 294 17.63 21.46 9.61
CA GLU A 294 18.61 20.82 8.73
C GLU A 294 18.00 19.89 7.67
N TYR A 295 16.72 19.55 7.79
CA TYR A 295 16.07 18.67 6.82
C TYR A 295 16.03 19.29 5.42
N ILE A 296 15.98 20.63 5.32
CA ILE A 296 16.07 21.34 4.04
C ILE A 296 17.41 21.08 3.35
N LYS A 297 18.53 21.08 4.12
CA LYS A 297 19.86 20.76 3.58
C LYS A 297 19.89 19.32 3.07
N TYR A 298 19.33 18.38 3.83
CA TYR A 298 19.21 16.98 3.45
C TYR A 298 18.36 16.78 2.18
N GLN A 299 17.28 17.56 1.99
CA GLN A 299 16.46 17.52 0.78
C GLN A 299 17.21 17.95 -0.48
N LYS A 300 18.20 18.86 -0.35
CA LYS A 300 19.02 19.31 -1.48
C LYS A 300 19.99 18.22 -1.96
N VAL A 301 20.58 17.46 -1.04
CA VAL A 301 21.68 16.54 -1.36
C VAL A 301 21.29 15.07 -1.51
N THR A 302 20.12 14.64 -1.02
CA THR A 302 19.70 13.22 -1.06
C THR A 302 18.39 13.08 -1.83
N ASN A 303 18.24 12.06 -2.68
CA ASN A 303 17.01 11.83 -3.45
C ASN A 303 15.81 11.49 -2.55
N MET A 304 14.60 11.91 -2.93
CA MET A 304 13.41 11.68 -2.08
C MET A 304 13.03 10.20 -1.96
N PHE A 305 12.91 9.52 -3.11
CA PHE A 305 12.27 8.21 -3.21
C PHE A 305 13.21 7.19 -3.86
N PHE A 306 13.56 7.39 -5.13
CA PHE A 306 14.50 6.54 -5.84
C PHE A 306 15.90 6.68 -5.25
N PRO A 307 16.51 5.58 -4.74
CA PRO A 307 17.88 5.59 -4.27
C PRO A 307 18.85 6.05 -5.37
N GLY A 308 19.81 6.88 -5.02
CA GLY A 308 20.85 7.31 -5.94
C GLY A 308 22.00 8.03 -5.26
N ILE A 309 22.99 8.40 -6.07
CA ILE A 309 24.16 9.16 -5.62
C ILE A 309 23.69 10.51 -5.08
N LYS A 310 24.40 11.03 -4.06
CA LYS A 310 24.13 12.35 -3.52
C LYS A 310 24.27 13.41 -4.61
N LYS A 311 23.36 14.38 -4.61
CA LYS A 311 23.43 15.52 -5.53
C LYS A 311 24.58 16.42 -5.08
N ASN A 312 25.47 16.77 -6.00
CA ASN A 312 26.51 17.77 -5.75
C ASN A 312 25.85 19.15 -5.70
N ASN A 313 25.96 19.84 -4.57
CA ASN A 313 25.59 21.25 -4.45
C ASN A 313 26.79 22.12 -4.86
N ASN A 314 27.26 21.99 -6.10
CA ASN A 314 28.18 22.95 -6.70
C ASN A 314 27.36 23.95 -7.51
N TYR A 315 26.62 24.83 -6.81
CA TYR A 315 26.09 26.09 -7.34
C TYR A 315 26.05 27.12 -6.22
#